data_AF-A0A6L5FC94-F1
#
_entry.id   AF-A0A6L5FC94-F1
#
_cell.length_a   1.000
_cell.length_b   1.000
_cell.length_c   1.000
_cell.angle_alpha   90.00
_cell.angle_beta   90.00
_cell.angle_gamma   90.00
#
_symmetry.space_group_name_H-M   'P 1'
#
loop_
_entity.id
_entity.type
_entity.pdbx_description
1 polymer ?
#
loop_
_entity_poly.entity_id
_entity_poly.type
_entity_poly.pdbx_seq_one_letter_code
_entity_poly.pdbx_strand_id
1 'polypeptide(L)'
;DNPRRIHWRATARTGALQTKIAEPTSTPTTAIFLDTLADPSEGTHPARLELAVVAAASLATDLLDQNQQVGLYALGSSRSDAHPYEVPPGRRHGQRARLLEHLASVEPTYHAAVERLLASTAPRLSMGATLVVITSHVSAALQQVLVRLARTTGTRRMALISVGERPRYSSDLTTNVSAFHLGAEESWDEIESLSFTRVY
;
A
#
# COMPACT_ATOMS: atom_id res chain seq x y z
N ASP A 1 32.04 20.57 9.55
CA ASP A 1 31.34 20.23 10.79
C ASP A 1 30.08 19.45 10.40
N ASN A 2 29.95 18.21 10.84
CA ASN A 2 29.02 17.21 10.29
C ASN A 2 28.50 16.31 11.43
N PRO A 3 27.21 16.41 11.81
CA PRO A 3 26.62 15.45 12.72
C PRO A 3 26.01 14.27 11.93
N ARG A 4 26.74 13.17 12.07
CA ARG A 4 26.41 11.80 11.65
C ARG A 4 25.27 11.18 12.50
N ARG A 5 24.40 10.46 11.79
CA ARG A 5 23.85 9.12 12.11
C ARG A 5 22.97 9.01 13.37
N ILE A 6 21.66 9.01 13.15
CA ILE A 6 20.69 8.56 14.15
C ILE A 6 20.56 7.02 14.07
N HIS A 7 20.85 6.39 15.21
CA HIS A 7 20.64 4.99 15.52
C HIS A 7 19.16 4.76 15.91
N TRP A 8 18.45 3.85 15.25
CA TRP A 8 17.00 3.61 15.46
C TRP A 8 16.64 2.51 16.49
N ARG A 9 17.45 2.28 17.53
CA ARG A 9 17.07 1.30 18.58
C ARG A 9 16.08 1.90 19.58
N ALA A 10 14.89 1.27 19.71
CA ALA A 10 14.01 1.11 20.91
C ALA A 10 12.54 1.59 20.73
N THR A 11 11.48 1.09 21.37
CA THR A 11 10.99 -0.18 21.99
C THR A 11 9.55 0.11 22.51
N ALA A 12 8.61 -0.85 22.54
CA ALA A 12 7.66 -1.11 23.66
C ALA A 12 6.67 -2.23 23.26
N ARG A 13 6.75 -3.48 23.73
CA ARG A 13 6.44 -4.04 25.07
C ARG A 13 4.93 -4.00 25.40
N THR A 14 4.21 -5.06 25.04
CA THR A 14 2.94 -5.47 25.64
C THR A 14 2.95 -6.97 25.91
N GLY A 15 2.55 -7.34 27.13
CA GLY A 15 2.73 -8.66 27.71
C GLY A 15 1.71 -9.69 27.26
N ALA A 16 2.25 -10.86 26.92
CA ALA A 16 1.73 -12.23 27.05
C ALA A 16 0.31 -12.59 26.56
N LEU A 17 0.28 -13.40 25.51
CA LEU A 17 -0.22 -14.78 25.60
C LEU A 17 0.66 -15.68 24.71
N GLN A 18 1.40 -16.62 25.31
CA GLN A 18 2.17 -17.61 24.56
C GLN A 18 1.22 -18.56 23.85
N THR A 19 1.13 -18.45 22.53
CA THR A 19 0.68 -19.54 21.67
C THR A 19 1.80 -19.88 20.71
N LYS A 20 2.21 -21.15 20.75
CA LYS A 20 3.20 -21.76 19.88
C LYS A 20 2.65 -21.78 18.47
N ILE A 21 2.86 -20.72 17.69
CA ILE A 21 2.41 -20.62 16.30
C ILE A 21 3.59 -20.95 15.39
N ALA A 22 3.36 -21.92 14.51
CA ALA A 22 4.31 -22.56 13.62
C ALA A 22 5.14 -21.56 12.78
N GLU A 23 6.40 -21.89 12.55
CA GLU A 23 7.28 -21.20 11.60
C GLU A 23 6.58 -21.08 10.23
N PRO A 24 6.35 -19.88 9.69
CA PRO A 24 5.88 -19.77 8.32
C PRO A 24 7.04 -20.13 7.40
N THR A 25 7.01 -21.33 6.81
CA THR A 25 7.98 -21.80 5.82
C THR A 25 7.91 -20.99 4.49
N SER A 26 6.96 -20.07 4.35
CA SER A 26 6.78 -19.21 3.18
C SER A 26 7.31 -17.81 3.41
N THR A 27 8.04 -17.30 2.41
CA THR A 27 8.43 -15.87 2.36
C THR A 27 7.19 -14.98 2.47
N PRO A 28 7.21 -13.89 3.27
CA PRO A 28 6.12 -12.93 3.33
C PRO A 28 5.81 -12.34 1.95
N THR A 29 4.52 -12.11 1.69
CA THR A 29 4.03 -11.55 0.43
C THR A 29 3.26 -10.26 0.71
N THR A 30 3.54 -9.21 -0.04
CA THR A 30 2.84 -7.93 0.01
C THR A 30 2.33 -7.56 -1.38
N ALA A 31 1.06 -7.15 -1.47
CA ALA A 31 0.44 -6.65 -2.68
C ALA A 31 0.06 -5.18 -2.49
N ILE A 32 0.67 -4.31 -3.29
CA ILE A 32 0.44 -2.87 -3.28
C ILE A 32 -0.61 -2.54 -4.34
N PHE A 33 -1.68 -1.88 -3.94
CA PHE A 33 -2.72 -1.34 -4.79
C PHE A 33 -2.55 0.16 -4.85
N LEU A 34 -2.12 0.69 -5.99
CA LEU A 34 -1.97 2.11 -6.20
C LEU A 34 -3.22 2.63 -6.92
N ASP A 35 -3.92 3.54 -6.25
CA ASP A 35 -4.99 4.29 -6.85
C ASP A 35 -4.43 5.42 -7.71
N THR A 36 -4.97 5.54 -8.92
CA THR A 36 -4.60 6.54 -9.91
C THR A 36 -5.77 7.47 -10.22
N LEU A 37 -6.90 7.32 -9.52
CA LEU A 37 -8.10 8.09 -9.75
C LEU A 37 -7.85 9.58 -9.50
N ALA A 38 -8.00 10.38 -10.55
CA ALA A 38 -8.08 11.83 -10.45
C ALA A 38 -9.47 12.22 -9.93
N ASP A 39 -9.50 13.19 -9.00
CA ASP A 39 -10.76 13.74 -8.52
C ASP A 39 -11.43 14.55 -9.66
N PRO A 40 -12.64 14.19 -10.12
CA PRO A 40 -13.32 14.93 -11.19
C PRO A 40 -13.78 16.32 -10.75
N SER A 41 -14.00 16.53 -9.45
CA SER A 41 -14.53 17.77 -8.88
C SER A 41 -13.44 18.79 -8.58
N GLU A 42 -12.23 18.34 -8.24
CA GLU A 42 -11.08 19.21 -7.99
C GLU A 42 -10.05 19.21 -9.14
N GLY A 43 -10.25 18.36 -10.16
CA GLY A 43 -9.32 18.17 -11.26
C GLY A 43 -8.11 17.28 -10.91
N THR A 44 -7.20 17.12 -11.88
CA THR A 44 -5.97 16.37 -11.65
C THR A 44 -5.10 17.09 -10.62
N HIS A 45 -4.65 16.36 -9.61
CA HIS A 45 -3.62 16.82 -8.67
C HIS A 45 -2.33 16.03 -8.91
N PRO A 46 -1.47 16.45 -9.86
CA PRO A 46 -0.25 15.73 -10.20
C PRO A 46 0.62 15.44 -8.98
N ALA A 47 0.76 16.41 -8.06
CA ALA A 47 1.53 16.25 -6.84
C ALA A 47 1.02 15.13 -5.91
N ARG A 48 -0.30 14.91 -5.80
CA ARG A 48 -0.87 13.83 -4.98
C ARG A 48 -0.58 12.47 -5.60
N LEU A 49 -0.68 12.36 -6.93
CA LEU A 49 -0.33 11.13 -7.65
C LEU A 49 1.17 10.85 -7.57
N GLU A 50 2.01 11.86 -7.79
CA GLU A 50 3.47 11.75 -7.66
C GLU A 50 3.86 11.28 -6.26
N LEU A 51 3.28 11.86 -5.21
CA LEU A 51 3.49 11.45 -3.83
C LEU A 51 3.06 9.99 -3.59
N ALA A 52 1.92 9.57 -4.14
CA ALA A 52 1.45 8.19 -4.05
C ALA A 52 2.39 7.22 -4.79
N VAL A 53 2.89 7.60 -5.97
CA VAL A 53 3.87 6.83 -6.76
C VAL A 53 5.20 6.70 -6.00
N VAL A 54 5.69 7.79 -5.42
CA VAL A 54 6.91 7.80 -4.59
C VAL A 54 6.72 6.89 -3.37
N ALA A 55 5.59 7.02 -2.66
CA ALA A 55 5.29 6.17 -1.51
C ALA A 55 5.25 4.68 -1.91
N ALA A 56 4.64 4.34 -3.05
CA ALA A 56 4.62 2.98 -3.58
C ALA A 56 6.02 2.48 -3.95
N ALA A 57 6.85 3.31 -4.57
CA ALA A 57 8.22 2.97 -4.97
C ALA A 57 9.13 2.72 -3.77
N SER A 58 9.09 3.62 -2.79
CA SER A 58 9.85 3.52 -1.53
C SER A 58 9.45 2.27 -0.77
N LEU A 59 8.15 2.06 -0.62
CA LEU A 59 7.59 0.85 0.00
C LEU A 59 8.06 -0.43 -0.69
N ALA A 60 7.85 -0.51 -2.01
CA ALA A 60 8.21 -1.70 -2.76
C ALA A 60 9.70 -2.02 -2.64
N THR A 61 10.54 -0.99 -2.65
CA THR A 61 12.00 -1.12 -2.53
C THR A 61 12.39 -1.65 -1.15
N ASP A 62 11.86 -1.06 -0.08
CA ASP A 62 12.11 -1.47 1.31
C ASP A 62 11.68 -2.93 1.57
N LEU A 63 10.47 -3.30 1.13
CA LEU A 63 9.98 -4.68 1.30
C LEU A 63 10.80 -5.71 0.53
N LEU A 64 11.27 -5.36 -0.68
CA LEU A 64 12.17 -6.22 -1.44
C LEU A 64 13.53 -6.37 -0.75
N ASP A 65 14.07 -5.29 -0.17
CA ASP A 65 15.32 -5.34 0.62
C ASP A 65 15.16 -6.19 1.89
N GLN A 66 13.95 -6.25 2.44
CA GLN A 66 13.57 -7.17 3.53
C GLN A 66 13.27 -8.60 3.04
N ASN A 67 13.62 -8.94 1.79
CA ASN A 67 13.43 -10.25 1.17
C ASN A 67 11.97 -10.72 1.12
N GLN A 68 11.01 -9.79 1.08
CA GLN A 68 9.60 -10.11 0.85
C GLN A 68 9.31 -10.26 -0.65
N GLN A 69 8.23 -10.96 -0.98
CA GLN A 69 7.65 -10.92 -2.31
C GLN A 69 6.75 -9.70 -2.42
N VAL A 70 6.95 -8.86 -3.43
CA VAL A 70 6.16 -7.63 -3.64
C VAL A 70 5.49 -7.67 -5.00
N GLY A 71 4.18 -7.45 -5.01
CA GLY A 71 3.39 -7.23 -6.22
C GLY A 71 2.81 -5.82 -6.24
N LEU A 72 2.53 -5.31 -7.43
CA LEU A 72 1.95 -3.98 -7.66
C LEU A 72 0.77 -4.10 -8.61
N TYR A 73 -0.31 -3.41 -8.25
CA TYR A 73 -1.57 -3.40 -8.96
C TYR A 73 -2.01 -1.95 -9.08
N ALA A 74 -1.97 -1.43 -10.30
CA ALA A 74 -2.43 -0.09 -10.59
C ALA A 74 -3.49 -0.15 -11.70
N LEU A 75 -4.44 0.78 -11.64
CA LEU A 75 -5.30 1.04 -12.78
C LEU A 75 -4.49 1.92 -13.73
N GLY A 76 -4.09 1.39 -14.88
CA GLY A 76 -3.38 2.20 -15.86
C GLY A 76 -4.33 2.92 -16.79
N SER A 77 -3.85 4.04 -17.29
CA SER A 77 -4.39 4.70 -18.47
C SER A 77 -3.70 4.07 -19.68
N SER A 78 -4.47 3.38 -20.51
CA SER A 78 -4.11 3.24 -21.91
C SER A 78 -5.32 3.67 -22.71
N ARG A 79 -5.09 4.57 -23.66
CA ARG A 79 -6.03 5.27 -24.54
C ARG A 79 -6.91 4.35 -25.43
N SER A 80 -7.19 3.12 -25.06
CA SER A 80 -8.22 2.31 -25.73
C SER A 80 -8.82 1.21 -24.86
N ASP A 81 -8.11 0.68 -23.86
CA ASP A 81 -8.65 -0.35 -22.97
C ASP A 81 -8.03 -0.23 -21.57
N ALA A 82 -8.83 0.12 -20.57
CA ALA A 82 -8.42 0.21 -19.17
C ALA A 82 -8.19 -1.18 -18.55
N HIS A 83 -7.19 -1.91 -19.04
CA HIS A 83 -6.75 -3.16 -18.41
C HIS A 83 -5.95 -2.82 -17.15
N PRO A 84 -6.21 -3.51 -16.01
CA PRO A 84 -5.35 -3.43 -14.85
C PRO A 84 -3.91 -3.74 -15.23
N TYR A 85 -3.02 -2.88 -14.77
CA TYR A 85 -1.61 -3.00 -14.94
C TYR A 85 -1.11 -3.73 -13.69
N GLU A 86 -0.81 -5.04 -13.86
CA GLU A 86 -0.50 -5.96 -12.76
C GLU A 86 0.94 -6.49 -12.86
N VAL A 87 1.70 -6.31 -11.78
CA VAL A 87 2.98 -7.01 -11.55
C VAL A 87 2.74 -7.99 -10.40
N PRO A 88 2.64 -9.31 -10.67
CA PRO A 88 2.43 -10.30 -9.62
C PRO A 88 3.55 -10.30 -8.57
N PRO A 89 3.26 -10.74 -7.32
CA PRO A 89 4.26 -10.77 -6.28
C PRO A 89 5.48 -11.61 -6.63
N GLY A 90 6.66 -10.99 -6.50
CA GLY A 90 7.93 -11.61 -6.79
C GLY A 90 9.05 -11.03 -5.94
N ARG A 91 10.20 -11.70 -5.91
CA ARG A 91 11.42 -11.26 -5.21
C ARG A 91 12.71 -11.60 -5.97
N ARG A 92 12.58 -12.02 -7.23
CA ARG A 92 13.73 -12.42 -8.06
C ARG A 92 14.47 -11.18 -8.57
N HIS A 93 15.70 -11.39 -9.04
CA HIS A 93 16.47 -10.36 -9.74
C HIS A 93 15.61 -9.75 -10.87
N GLY A 94 15.54 -8.42 -10.92
CA GLY A 94 14.71 -7.67 -11.87
C GLY A 94 13.30 -7.30 -11.36
N GLN A 95 12.81 -7.86 -10.23
CA GLN A 95 11.49 -7.47 -9.71
C GLN A 95 11.42 -5.97 -9.40
N ARG A 96 12.45 -5.42 -8.74
CA ARG A 96 12.54 -3.99 -8.46
C ARG A 96 12.41 -3.15 -9.73
N ALA A 97 13.19 -3.49 -10.77
CA ALA A 97 13.15 -2.79 -12.04
C ALA A 97 11.75 -2.82 -12.65
N ARG A 98 11.09 -3.99 -12.69
CA ARG A 98 9.71 -4.13 -13.20
C ARG A 98 8.71 -3.28 -12.42
N LEU A 99 8.81 -3.22 -11.10
CA LEU A 99 7.93 -2.40 -10.26
C LEU A 99 8.16 -0.90 -10.52
N LEU A 100 9.42 -0.46 -10.63
CA LEU A 100 9.77 0.94 -10.86
C LEU A 100 9.43 1.41 -12.28
N GLU A 101 9.68 0.59 -13.31
CA GLU A 101 9.26 0.85 -14.69
C GLU A 101 7.75 1.04 -14.77
N HIS A 102 7.01 0.20 -14.06
CA HIS A 102 5.57 0.28 -14.00
C HIS A 102 5.08 1.56 -13.33
N LEU A 103 5.63 1.88 -12.15
CA LEU A 103 5.34 3.12 -11.43
C LEU A 103 5.67 4.36 -12.24
N ALA A 104 6.75 4.33 -13.03
CA ALA A 104 7.14 5.42 -13.93
C ALA A 104 6.17 5.61 -15.11
N SER A 105 5.37 4.60 -15.45
CA SER A 105 4.36 4.65 -16.52
C SER A 105 2.94 4.98 -16.01
N VAL A 106 2.77 5.20 -14.71
CA VAL A 106 1.46 5.49 -14.12
C VAL A 106 0.98 6.87 -14.57
N GLU A 107 -0.26 6.91 -15.04
CA GLU A 107 -0.97 8.12 -15.42
C GLU A 107 -2.31 8.21 -14.66
N PRO A 108 -2.85 9.42 -14.42
CA PRO A 108 -4.15 9.59 -13.80
C PRO A 108 -5.28 8.90 -14.59
N THR A 109 -6.23 8.30 -13.89
CA THR A 109 -7.44 7.70 -14.47
C THR A 109 -8.70 8.43 -13.97
N TYR A 110 -9.81 8.36 -14.70
CA TYR A 110 -11.06 9.11 -14.37
C TYR A 110 -12.29 8.21 -14.16
N HIS A 111 -12.17 6.91 -14.38
CA HIS A 111 -13.33 6.02 -14.51
C HIS A 111 -13.23 4.73 -13.69
N ALA A 112 -12.05 4.44 -13.13
CA ALA A 112 -11.78 3.19 -12.46
C ALA A 112 -11.38 3.49 -11.02
N ALA A 113 -12.10 2.89 -10.09
CA ALA A 113 -11.88 3.08 -8.66
C ALA A 113 -11.11 1.88 -8.09
N VAL A 114 -10.13 2.16 -7.23
CA VAL A 114 -9.22 1.15 -6.67
C VAL A 114 -9.95 0.03 -5.92
N GLU A 115 -11.13 0.29 -5.36
CA GLU A 115 -11.93 -0.73 -4.68
C GLU A 115 -12.39 -1.87 -5.61
N ARG A 116 -12.58 -1.60 -6.91
CA ARG A 116 -12.93 -2.64 -7.90
C ARG A 116 -11.73 -3.51 -8.22
N LEU A 117 -10.56 -2.89 -8.39
CA LEU A 117 -9.31 -3.62 -8.59
C LEU A 117 -8.99 -4.49 -7.38
N LEU A 118 -9.16 -3.94 -6.18
CA LEU A 118 -8.97 -4.65 -4.93
C LEU A 118 -9.93 -5.84 -4.80
N ALA A 119 -11.23 -5.64 -5.05
CA ALA A 119 -12.24 -6.70 -4.92
C ALA A 119 -12.03 -7.86 -5.91
N SER A 120 -11.54 -7.57 -7.12
CA SER A 120 -11.26 -8.60 -8.15
C SER A 120 -9.91 -9.30 -7.98
N THR A 121 -8.93 -8.64 -7.36
CA THR A 121 -7.57 -9.16 -7.23
C THR A 121 -7.32 -9.83 -5.89
N ALA A 122 -7.86 -9.30 -4.80
CA ALA A 122 -7.66 -9.86 -3.46
C ALA A 122 -7.98 -11.37 -3.37
N PRO A 123 -9.06 -11.91 -3.98
CA PRO A 123 -9.34 -13.35 -3.95
C PRO A 123 -8.30 -14.23 -4.64
N ARG A 124 -7.52 -13.67 -5.58
CA ARG A 124 -6.45 -14.37 -6.33
C ARG A 124 -5.12 -14.41 -5.57
N LEU A 125 -4.97 -13.62 -4.51
CA LEU A 125 -3.75 -13.51 -3.70
C LEU A 125 -3.72 -14.56 -2.58
N SER A 126 -2.51 -14.95 -2.14
CA SER A 126 -2.32 -15.88 -1.02
C SER A 126 -2.98 -15.35 0.27
N MET A 127 -3.53 -16.24 1.09
CA MET A 127 -4.32 -15.81 2.25
C MET A 127 -3.51 -15.05 3.32
N GLY A 128 -2.20 -15.32 3.42
CA GLY A 128 -1.28 -14.59 4.29
C GLY A 128 -0.67 -13.33 3.67
N ALA A 129 -1.07 -12.93 2.46
CA ALA A 129 -0.57 -11.70 1.85
C ALA A 129 -1.01 -10.47 2.65
N THR A 130 -0.10 -9.52 2.85
CA THR A 130 -0.46 -8.18 3.31
C THR A 130 -0.96 -7.37 2.12
N LEU A 131 -2.14 -6.77 2.22
CA LEU A 131 -2.65 -5.86 1.19
C LEU A 131 -2.46 -4.43 1.65
N VAL A 132 -1.87 -3.63 0.78
CA VAL A 132 -1.62 -2.20 1.01
C VAL A 132 -2.37 -1.43 -0.06
N VAL A 133 -3.25 -0.52 0.33
CA VAL A 133 -3.87 0.43 -0.60
C VAL A 133 -3.26 1.80 -0.40
N ILE A 134 -2.81 2.44 -1.48
CA ILE A 134 -2.29 3.80 -1.50
C ILE A 134 -3.22 4.63 -2.37
N THR A 135 -3.85 5.67 -1.82
CA THR A 135 -4.84 6.47 -2.56
C THR A 135 -4.90 7.90 -2.06
N SER A 136 -5.20 8.85 -2.95
CA SER A 136 -5.58 10.22 -2.60
C SER A 136 -7.09 10.39 -2.35
N HIS A 137 -7.90 9.36 -2.60
CA HIS A 137 -9.36 9.43 -2.48
C HIS A 137 -9.91 8.27 -1.63
N VAL A 138 -10.18 8.54 -0.36
CA VAL A 138 -10.75 7.55 0.56
C VAL A 138 -12.28 7.61 0.58
N SER A 139 -12.90 6.91 -0.37
CA SER A 139 -14.37 6.83 -0.47
C SER A 139 -14.98 5.92 0.61
N ALA A 140 -16.27 6.12 0.91
CA ALA A 140 -17.01 5.21 1.79
C ALA A 140 -17.04 3.77 1.25
N ALA A 141 -17.11 3.59 -0.07
CA ALA A 141 -17.09 2.28 -0.72
C ALA A 141 -15.74 1.57 -0.51
N LEU A 142 -14.62 2.30 -0.66
CA LEU A 142 -13.29 1.75 -0.37
C LEU A 142 -13.18 1.30 1.08
N GLN A 143 -13.62 2.12 2.04
CA GLN A 143 -13.60 1.75 3.46
C GLN A 143 -14.41 0.47 3.74
N GLN A 144 -15.60 0.34 3.15
CA GLN A 144 -16.42 -0.86 3.30
C GLN A 144 -15.76 -2.10 2.70
N VAL A 145 -15.13 -1.99 1.53
CA VAL A 145 -14.41 -3.11 0.90
C VAL A 145 -13.22 -3.53 1.74
N LEU A 146 -12.44 -2.57 2.27
CA LEU A 146 -11.30 -2.84 3.15
C LEU A 146 -11.72 -3.55 4.43
N VAL A 147 -12.75 -3.06 5.12
CA VAL A 147 -13.30 -3.69 6.33
C VAL A 147 -13.84 -5.08 6.04
N ARG A 148 -14.57 -5.26 4.95
CA ARG A 148 -15.07 -6.58 4.53
C ARG A 148 -13.94 -7.56 4.32
N LEU A 149 -12.90 -7.15 3.59
CA LEU A 149 -11.73 -8.00 3.31
C LEU A 149 -10.93 -8.34 4.58
N ALA A 150 -10.75 -7.36 5.48
CA ALA A 150 -10.11 -7.58 6.77
C ALA A 150 -10.87 -8.59 7.65
N ARG A 151 -12.21 -8.59 7.57
CA ARG A 151 -13.08 -9.50 8.35
C ARG A 151 -13.21 -10.88 7.71
N THR A 152 -13.05 -11.03 6.39
CA THR A 152 -13.23 -12.31 5.71
C THR A 152 -12.18 -13.38 6.07
N THR A 153 -11.04 -13.00 6.65
CA THR A 153 -10.00 -13.96 7.11
C THR A 153 -9.19 -13.38 8.25
N GLY A 154 -9.01 -14.12 9.35
CA GLY A 154 -8.21 -13.66 10.51
C GLY A 154 -6.69 -13.53 10.27
N THR A 155 -6.19 -13.84 9.08
CA THR A 155 -4.75 -13.85 8.74
C THR A 155 -4.33 -12.76 7.76
N ARG A 156 -5.27 -12.16 7.01
CA ARG A 156 -4.95 -11.16 6.00
C ARG A 156 -4.83 -9.79 6.63
N ARG A 157 -3.64 -9.21 6.55
CA ARG A 157 -3.36 -7.87 7.06
C ARG A 157 -3.66 -6.83 6.00
N MET A 158 -4.28 -5.73 6.44
CA MET A 158 -4.70 -4.64 5.58
C MET A 158 -4.06 -3.34 6.08
N ALA A 159 -3.46 -2.59 5.16
CA ALA A 159 -3.01 -1.24 5.39
C ALA A 159 -3.61 -0.28 4.35
N LEU A 160 -3.94 0.92 4.79
CA LEU A 160 -4.38 2.04 3.95
C LEU A 160 -3.39 3.20 4.15
N ILE A 161 -2.79 3.69 3.07
CA ILE A 161 -2.05 4.95 3.04
C ILE A 161 -2.89 5.95 2.26
N SER A 162 -3.42 6.95 2.95
CA SER A 162 -4.05 8.09 2.29
C SER A 162 -3.03 9.17 1.97
N VAL A 163 -3.21 9.87 0.85
CA VAL A 163 -2.30 10.92 0.35
C VAL A 163 -3.05 12.24 0.15
N GLY A 164 -2.45 13.35 0.57
CA GLY A 164 -3.01 14.69 0.37
C GLY A 164 -3.81 15.16 1.58
N GLU A 165 -5.11 15.37 1.40
CA GLU A 165 -5.98 15.81 2.50
C GLU A 165 -6.31 14.66 3.45
N ARG A 166 -6.35 14.94 4.75
CA ARG A 166 -6.63 13.92 5.75
C ARG A 166 -8.08 13.46 5.64
N PRO A 167 -8.33 12.19 5.26
CA PRO A 167 -9.69 11.70 5.13
C PRO A 167 -10.31 11.43 6.49
N ARG A 168 -11.64 11.33 6.51
CA ARG A 168 -12.39 10.84 7.68
C ARG A 168 -12.51 9.32 7.61
N TYR A 169 -11.86 8.64 8.54
CA TYR A 169 -11.98 7.19 8.68
C TYR A 169 -13.18 6.83 9.55
N SER A 170 -13.90 5.79 9.16
CA SER A 170 -14.88 5.13 10.02
C SER A 170 -14.18 4.39 11.17
N SER A 171 -14.85 4.29 12.32
CA SER A 171 -14.36 3.52 13.47
C SER A 171 -14.09 2.05 13.12
N ASP A 172 -14.93 1.48 12.25
CA ASP A 172 -14.80 0.11 11.76
C ASP A 172 -13.52 -0.07 10.95
N LEU A 173 -13.17 0.91 10.11
CA LEU A 173 -11.92 0.89 9.36
C LEU A 173 -10.72 0.88 10.31
N THR A 174 -10.62 1.85 11.22
CA THR A 174 -9.45 1.98 12.11
C THR A 174 -9.31 0.81 13.10
N THR A 175 -10.40 0.08 13.35
CA THR A 175 -10.38 -1.14 14.17
C THR A 175 -9.80 -2.34 13.42
N ASN A 176 -10.00 -2.42 12.10
CA ASN A 176 -9.69 -3.61 11.30
C ASN A 176 -8.53 -3.42 10.31
N VAL A 177 -8.12 -2.16 10.05
CA VAL A 177 -7.16 -1.78 9.01
C VAL A 177 -6.18 -0.77 9.59
N SER A 178 -4.88 -1.00 9.39
CA SER A 178 -3.86 -0.02 9.76
C SER A 178 -3.90 1.17 8.80
N ALA A 179 -4.34 2.33 9.26
CA ALA A 179 -4.46 3.54 8.44
C ALA A 179 -3.32 4.52 8.71
N PHE A 180 -2.65 4.96 7.64
CA PHE A 180 -1.58 5.94 7.62
C PHE A 180 -2.00 7.09 6.70
N HIS A 181 -1.41 8.27 6.91
CA HIS A 181 -1.72 9.45 6.12
C HIS A 181 -0.43 10.21 5.79
N LEU A 182 -0.26 10.51 4.50
CA LEU A 182 0.81 11.36 3.96
C LEU A 182 0.21 12.71 3.57
N GLY A 183 0.61 13.77 4.29
CA GLY A 183 0.15 15.12 4.03
C GLY A 183 0.83 15.76 2.82
N ALA A 184 0.20 16.78 2.23
CA ALA A 184 0.74 17.52 1.09
C ALA A 184 1.75 18.63 1.48
N GLU A 185 1.75 19.10 2.73
CA GLU A 185 2.49 20.32 3.12
C GLU A 185 3.81 20.11 3.90
N GLU A 186 4.17 18.89 4.35
CA GLU A 186 5.41 18.71 5.16
C GLU A 186 6.21 17.41 4.88
N SER A 187 5.81 16.57 3.93
CA SER A 187 6.14 15.13 4.06
C SER A 187 7.27 14.59 3.17
N TRP A 188 8.20 15.39 2.64
CA TRP A 188 9.42 14.78 2.06
C TRP A 188 10.27 14.08 3.14
N ASP A 189 10.22 14.58 4.39
CA ASP A 189 10.90 13.96 5.54
C ASP A 189 10.10 12.78 6.15
N GLU A 190 8.78 12.71 5.95
CA GLU A 190 7.92 11.65 6.49
C GLU A 190 7.82 10.42 5.57
N ILE A 191 8.05 10.53 4.26
CA ILE A 191 8.05 9.39 3.34
C ILE A 191 9.20 8.42 3.65
N GLU A 192 10.35 8.92 4.13
CA GLU A 192 11.43 8.06 4.63
C GLU A 192 11.03 7.26 5.89
N SER A 193 9.93 7.64 6.57
CA SER A 193 9.43 6.99 7.78
C SER A 193 8.38 5.89 7.53
N LEU A 194 7.93 5.69 6.28
CA LEU A 194 6.98 4.63 5.93
C LEU A 194 7.65 3.25 5.82
N SER A 195 8.33 2.82 6.89
CA SER A 195 8.69 1.43 7.10
C SER A 195 7.44 0.65 7.52
N PHE A 196 7.01 -0.28 6.69
CA PHE A 196 5.85 -1.12 6.97
C PHE A 196 6.16 -2.02 8.15
N THR A 197 5.53 -1.71 9.28
CA THR A 197 5.71 -2.46 10.51
C THR A 197 5.14 -3.86 10.36
N ARG A 198 6.06 -4.83 10.34
CA ARG A 198 5.89 -6.22 10.77
C ARG A 198 4.91 -6.28 11.95
N VAL A 199 3.70 -6.74 11.69
CA VAL A 199 2.91 -7.39 12.74
C VAL A 199 3.46 -8.83 12.84
N TYR A 200 3.66 -9.36 14.04
CA TYR A 200 3.74 -10.81 14.23
C TYR A 200 2.32 -11.29 14.53
#